data_AF-A0A327Y4L5-F1
#
_entry.id   AF-A0A327Y4L5-F1
#
_cell.length_a   1.000
_cell.length_b   1.000
_cell.length_c   1.000
_cell.angle_alpha   90.00
_cell.angle_beta   90.00
_cell.angle_gamma   90.00
#
_symmetry.space_group_name_H-M   'P 1'
#
loop_
_entity.id
_entity.type
_entity.pdbx_description
1 polymer ?
#
loop_
_entity_poly.entity_id
_entity_poly.type
_entity_poly.pdbx_seq_one_letter_code
_entity_poly.pdbx_strand_id
1 'polypeptide(L)'
;MHDTTALNPTFLIWITDMIVAEDVSGILLDACPQARVLCAESPESAPPQLTPDCGPLVAIVQMAPEAVRDTPLGQALTRAGARIVLLGNAAEERGQAAGFAVLERPFRSMDLLALIAD
;
A
#
# COMPACT_ATOMS: atom_id res chain seq x y z
N MET A 1 -1.99 33.05 2.22
CA MET A 1 -2.90 32.05 2.81
C MET A 1 -2.95 30.86 1.87
N HIS A 2 -2.06 29.88 2.02
CA HIS A 2 -2.33 28.52 1.55
C HIS A 2 -2.46 27.69 2.82
N ASP A 3 -3.64 27.74 3.41
CA ASP A 3 -4.07 26.76 4.41
C ASP A 3 -4.50 25.53 3.61
N THR A 4 -3.51 24.75 3.19
CA THR A 4 -3.75 23.36 2.85
C THR A 4 -3.24 22.62 4.05
N THR A 5 -4.14 22.13 4.91
CA THR A 5 -3.82 21.00 5.79
C THR A 5 -3.38 19.88 4.86
N ALA A 6 -2.09 19.88 4.51
CA ALA A 6 -1.47 18.86 3.68
C ALA A 6 -1.51 17.59 4.51
N LEU A 7 -2.59 16.84 4.34
CA LEU A 7 -2.69 15.49 4.86
C LEU A 7 -1.58 14.71 4.18
N ASN A 8 -0.45 14.58 4.88
CA ASN A 8 0.69 13.83 4.41
C ASN A 8 0.20 12.41 4.12
N PRO A 9 0.33 11.91 2.88
CA PRO A 9 -0.15 10.59 2.55
C PRO A 9 0.56 9.56 3.42
N THR A 10 -0.21 8.59 3.90
CA THR A 10 0.33 7.47 4.64
C THR A 10 0.43 6.28 3.70
N PHE A 11 1.62 5.72 3.58
CA PHE A 11 1.88 4.51 2.82
C PHE A 11 2.10 3.35 3.77
N LEU A 12 1.35 2.27 3.61
CA LEU A 12 1.62 1.02 4.29
C LEU A 12 2.30 0.05 3.32
N ILE A 13 3.37 -0.60 3.74
CA ILE A 13 4.09 -1.58 2.94
C ILE A 13 4.14 -2.88 3.71
N TRP A 14 3.65 -3.96 3.10
CA TRP A 14 3.84 -5.31 3.61
C TRP A 14 4.30 -6.20 2.46
N ILE A 15 5.59 -6.46 2.39
CA ILE A 15 6.21 -7.25 1.33
C ILE A 15 7.15 -8.25 2.01
N THR A 16 7.05 -9.52 1.65
CA THR A 16 7.85 -10.59 2.25
C THR A 16 9.33 -10.45 1.89
N ASP A 17 9.60 -9.93 0.68
CA ASP A 17 10.95 -9.64 0.22
C ASP A 17 11.41 -8.25 0.70
N MET A 18 12.42 -8.24 1.57
CA MET A 18 12.93 -7.00 2.16
C MET A 18 13.55 -6.06 1.13
N ILE A 19 14.19 -6.58 0.08
CA ILE A 19 14.80 -5.74 -0.96
C ILE A 19 13.71 -5.02 -1.75
N VAL A 20 12.63 -5.73 -2.10
CA VAL A 20 11.47 -5.12 -2.75
C VAL A 20 10.78 -4.12 -1.83
N ALA A 21 10.66 -4.43 -0.53
CA ALA A 21 10.09 -3.51 0.46
C ALA A 21 10.89 -2.20 0.55
N GLU A 22 12.22 -2.30 0.64
CA GLU A 22 13.11 -1.12 0.69
C GLU A 22 13.06 -0.31 -0.62
N ASP A 23 13.04 -0.98 -1.78
CA ASP A 23 12.94 -0.31 -3.08
C ASP A 23 11.63 0.49 -3.21
N VAL A 24 10.50 -0.14 -2.89
CA VAL A 24 9.17 0.51 -2.88
C VAL A 24 9.15 1.68 -1.90
N SER A 25 9.68 1.49 -0.70
CA SER A 25 9.79 2.56 0.31
C SER A 25 10.61 3.74 -0.20
N GLY A 26 11.74 3.46 -0.85
CA GLY A 26 12.62 4.46 -1.45
C GLY A 26 11.92 5.27 -2.53
N ILE A 27 11.19 4.62 -3.44
CA ILE A 27 10.43 5.29 -4.50
C ILE A 27 9.34 6.21 -3.90
N LEU A 28 8.63 5.75 -2.88
CA LEU A 28 7.58 6.52 -2.22
C LEU A 28 8.13 7.75 -1.50
N LEU A 29 9.25 7.61 -0.81
CA LEU A 29 9.91 8.73 -0.12
C LEU A 29 10.58 9.70 -1.09
N ASP A 30 11.07 9.23 -2.23
CA ASP A 30 11.61 10.08 -3.30
C ASP A 30 10.52 10.97 -3.91
N ALA A 31 9.37 10.37 -4.24
CA ALA A 31 8.24 11.11 -4.81
C ALA A 31 7.49 11.97 -3.78
N CYS A 32 7.41 11.52 -2.52
CA CYS A 32 6.71 12.19 -1.44
C CYS A 32 7.56 12.19 -0.16
N PRO A 33 8.55 13.09 -0.03
CA PRO A 33 9.47 13.11 1.12
C PRO A 33 8.80 13.45 2.46
N GLN A 34 7.57 13.99 2.44
CA GLN A 34 6.78 14.27 3.65
C GLN A 34 5.79 13.14 4.00
N ALA A 35 5.70 12.09 3.18
CA ALA A 35 4.80 10.99 3.42
C ALA A 35 5.23 10.13 4.61
N ARG A 36 4.27 9.48 5.25
CA ARG A 36 4.54 8.52 6.33
C ARG A 36 4.55 7.12 5.77
N VAL A 37 5.73 6.47 5.74
CA VAL A 37 5.84 5.06 5.36
C VAL A 37 5.77 4.19 6.61
N LEU A 38 4.83 3.26 6.64
CA LEU A 38 4.62 2.26 7.69
C LEU A 38 4.91 0.89 7.10
N CYS A 39 5.87 0.16 7.67
CA CYS A 39 6.11 -1.22 7.29
C CYS A 39 5.36 -2.13 8.26
N ALA A 40 4.47 -2.98 7.75
CA ALA A 40 3.90 -4.05 8.55
C ALA A 40 4.90 -5.22 8.61
N GLU A 41 5.01 -5.86 9.76
CA GLU A 41 5.88 -7.02 9.94
C GLU A 41 5.19 -8.31 9.51
N SER A 42 3.85 -8.35 9.60
CA SER A 42 3.06 -9.55 9.34
C SER A 42 1.62 -9.20 8.92
N PRO A 43 0.96 -10.03 8.10
CA PRO A 43 -0.41 -9.79 7.64
C PRO A 43 -1.43 -10.04 8.76
N GLU A 44 -1.01 -10.75 9.81
CA GLU A 44 -1.77 -10.98 11.05
C GLU A 44 -1.65 -9.82 12.06
N SER A 45 -0.74 -8.86 11.84
CA SER A 45 -0.52 -7.70 12.70
C SER A 45 -0.67 -6.41 11.92
N ALA A 46 -1.84 -5.78 12.03
CA ALA A 46 -2.06 -4.46 11.46
C ALA A 46 -1.37 -3.40 12.34
N PRO A 47 -0.60 -2.46 11.77
CA PRO A 47 0.05 -1.42 12.55
C PRO A 47 -1.01 -0.59 13.29
N PRO A 48 -0.86 -0.34 14.60
CA PRO A 48 -1.84 0.40 15.39
C PRO A 48 -1.96 1.87 14.94
N GLN A 49 -1.01 2.37 14.15
CA GLN A 49 -1.06 3.70 13.55
C GLN A 49 -2.04 3.80 12.37
N LEU A 50 -2.64 2.69 11.93
CA LEU A 50 -3.62 2.68 10.84
C LEU A 50 -4.97 3.19 11.34
N THR A 51 -5.15 4.50 11.31
CA THR A 51 -6.43 5.14 11.67
C THR A 51 -7.12 5.73 10.44
N PRO A 52 -8.46 5.71 10.38
CA PRO A 52 -9.21 6.32 9.28
C PRO A 52 -9.04 7.86 9.24
N ASP A 53 -8.49 8.45 10.29
CA ASP A 53 -8.22 9.89 10.40
C ASP A 53 -6.89 10.30 9.71
N CYS A 54 -6.06 9.35 9.26
CA CYS A 54 -4.70 9.62 8.75
C CYS A 54 -4.62 10.19 7.32
N GLY A 55 -5.72 10.63 6.71
CA GLY A 55 -5.71 11.15 5.34
C GLY A 55 -5.59 10.06 4.28
N PRO A 56 -5.15 10.38 3.04
CA PRO A 56 -5.06 9.40 1.97
C PRO A 56 -4.06 8.29 2.34
N LEU A 57 -4.60 7.08 2.50
CA LEU A 57 -3.87 5.89 2.91
C LEU A 57 -3.75 4.95 1.70
N VAL A 58 -2.52 4.64 1.31
CA VAL A 58 -2.26 3.67 0.23
C VAL A 58 -1.44 2.52 0.79
N ALA A 59 -1.85 1.29 0.52
CA ALA A 59 -1.23 0.11 1.07
C ALA A 59 -0.75 -0.82 -0.03
N ILE A 60 0.56 -1.05 -0.08
CA ILE A 60 1.22 -1.96 -1.00
C ILE A 60 1.47 -3.26 -0.25
N VAL A 61 0.72 -4.31 -0.58
CA VAL A 61 0.74 -5.57 0.16
C VAL A 61 0.96 -6.78 -0.76
N GLN A 62 1.90 -7.65 -0.39
CA GLN A 62 2.24 -8.86 -1.14
C GLN A 62 1.36 -10.04 -0.75
N MET A 63 0.06 -9.98 -1.07
CA MET A 63 -0.88 -11.07 -0.79
C MET A 63 -1.83 -11.35 -1.94
N ALA A 64 -2.44 -12.54 -1.91
CA ALA A 64 -3.56 -12.87 -2.77
C ALA A 64 -4.78 -11.99 -2.43
N PRO A 65 -5.63 -11.66 -3.43
CA PRO A 65 -6.82 -10.82 -3.20
C PRO A 65 -7.82 -11.45 -2.20
N GLU A 66 -7.88 -12.79 -2.12
CA GLU A 66 -8.67 -13.51 -1.11
C GLU A 66 -8.14 -13.27 0.31
N ALA A 67 -6.82 -13.23 0.48
CA ALA A 67 -6.18 -12.98 1.76
C ALA A 67 -6.41 -11.56 2.27
N VAL A 68 -6.70 -10.58 1.39
CA VAL A 68 -7.10 -9.23 1.84
C VAL A 68 -8.39 -9.27 2.66
N ARG A 69 -9.32 -10.16 2.30
CA ARG A 69 -10.60 -10.30 3.02
C ARG A 69 -10.44 -11.17 4.27
N ASP A 70 -9.54 -12.15 4.21
CA ASP A 70 -9.33 -13.11 5.28
C ASP A 70 -8.41 -12.58 6.41
N THR A 71 -7.41 -11.76 6.05
CA THR A 71 -6.40 -11.27 7.00
C THR A 71 -6.85 -10.02 7.77
N PRO A 72 -6.44 -9.87 9.04
CA PRO A 72 -6.72 -8.67 9.81
C PRO A 72 -6.08 -7.42 9.21
N LEU A 73 -4.90 -7.52 8.56
CA LEU A 73 -4.29 -6.41 7.84
C LEU A 73 -5.20 -5.92 6.70
N GLY A 74 -5.67 -6.81 5.82
CA GLY A 74 -6.53 -6.41 4.71
C GLY A 74 -7.89 -5.87 5.17
N GLN A 75 -8.46 -6.41 6.25
CA GLN A 75 -9.66 -5.85 6.88
C GLN A 75 -9.42 -4.46 7.49
N ALA A 76 -8.28 -4.24 8.14
CA ALA A 76 -7.91 -2.94 8.70
C ALA A 76 -7.75 -1.90 7.58
N LEU A 77 -7.06 -2.25 6.49
CA LEU A 77 -6.91 -1.42 5.30
C LEU A 77 -8.26 -1.06 4.68
N THR A 78 -9.14 -2.06 4.52
CA THR A 78 -10.49 -1.85 3.98
C THR A 78 -11.32 -0.92 4.87
N ARG A 79 -11.27 -1.11 6.20
CA ARG A 79 -11.96 -0.25 7.17
C ARG A 79 -11.41 1.17 7.22
N ALA A 80 -10.11 1.34 7.02
CA ALA A 80 -9.46 2.63 6.96
C ALA A 80 -9.73 3.37 5.63
N GLY A 81 -10.42 2.75 4.67
CA GLY A 81 -10.63 3.33 3.34
C GLY A 81 -9.35 3.42 2.52
N ALA A 82 -8.38 2.55 2.82
CA ALA A 82 -7.09 2.54 2.13
C ALA A 82 -7.23 2.09 0.68
N ARG A 83 -6.43 2.68 -0.20
CA ARG A 83 -6.21 2.15 -1.55
C ARG A 83 -5.27 0.95 -1.46
N ILE A 84 -5.78 -0.25 -1.71
CA ILE A 84 -5.01 -1.50 -1.60
C ILE A 84 -4.43 -1.84 -2.96
N VAL A 85 -3.10 -1.81 -3.04
CA VAL A 85 -2.29 -2.25 -4.18
C VAL A 85 -1.70 -3.61 -3.83
N LEU A 86 -2.05 -4.61 -4.61
CA LEU A 86 -1.58 -5.98 -4.43
C LEU A 86 -0.33 -6.25 -5.28
N LEU A 87 0.59 -7.01 -4.71
CA LEU A 87 1.84 -7.41 -5.37
C LEU A 87 2.03 -8.94 -5.30
N GLY A 88 2.61 -9.50 -6.35
CA GLY A 88 3.00 -10.92 -6.42
C GLY A 88 2.09 -11.76 -7.32
N ASN A 89 2.51 -12.99 -7.63
CA ASN A 89 1.87 -13.84 -8.65
C ASN A 89 0.34 -13.94 -8.48
N ALA A 90 -0.14 -14.23 -7.27
CA ALA A 90 -1.57 -14.37 -7.02
C ALA A 90 -2.36 -13.07 -7.26
N ALA A 91 -1.73 -11.91 -7.04
CA ALA A 91 -2.30 -10.61 -7.34
C ALA A 91 -2.29 -10.33 -8.84
N GLU A 92 -1.20 -10.66 -9.54
CA GLU A 92 -1.05 -10.53 -10.99
C GLU A 92 -2.10 -11.37 -11.73
N GLU A 93 -2.33 -12.60 -11.28
CA GLU A 93 -3.29 -13.51 -11.92
C GLU A 93 -4.76 -13.18 -11.60
N ARG A 94 -5.06 -12.74 -10.37
CA ARG A 94 -6.45 -12.68 -9.85
C ARG A 94 -6.86 -11.34 -9.24
N GLY A 95 -5.92 -10.44 -8.99
CA GLY A 95 -6.16 -9.17 -8.30
C GLY A 95 -7.03 -8.21 -9.11
N GLN A 96 -6.77 -8.06 -10.41
CA GLN A 96 -7.58 -7.22 -11.30
C GLN A 96 -9.03 -7.75 -11.40
N ALA A 97 -9.19 -9.07 -11.54
CA ALA A 97 -10.51 -9.72 -11.56
C ALA A 97 -11.28 -9.55 -10.24
N ALA A 98 -10.56 -9.42 -9.12
CA ALA A 98 -11.12 -9.16 -7.80
C ALA A 98 -11.38 -7.66 -7.52
N GLY A 99 -11.02 -6.77 -8.46
CA GLY A 99 -11.24 -5.32 -8.37
C GLY A 99 -10.16 -4.56 -7.59
N PHE A 100 -8.99 -5.17 -7.35
CA PHE A 100 -7.87 -4.52 -6.68
C PHE A 100 -6.89 -3.92 -7.69
N ALA A 101 -6.18 -2.86 -7.27
CA ALA A 101 -5.01 -2.39 -7.98
C ALA A 101 -3.90 -3.44 -7.85
N VAL A 102 -3.15 -3.67 -8.93
CA VAL A 102 -2.12 -4.71 -8.97
C VAL A 102 -0.83 -4.11 -9.51
N LEU A 103 0.28 -4.32 -8.81
CA LEU A 103 1.62 -3.98 -9.28
C LEU A 103 2.28 -5.22 -9.89
N GLU A 104 2.28 -5.27 -11.21
CA GLU A 104 2.84 -6.39 -12.00
C GLU A 104 4.37 -6.30 -12.08
N ARG A 105 5.06 -7.43 -11.94
CA ARG A 105 6.53 -7.48 -11.98
C ARG A 105 7.02 -7.89 -13.38
N PRO A 106 8.13 -7.32 -13.87
CA PRO A 106 8.95 -6.26 -13.25
C PRO A 106 8.28 -4.88 -13.36
N PHE A 107 8.11 -4.18 -12.23
CA PHE A 107 7.59 -2.80 -12.20
C PHE A 107 8.73 -1.78 -12.16
N ARG A 108 8.46 -0.57 -12.63
CA ARG A 108 9.32 0.60 -12.48
C ARG A 108 8.73 1.57 -11.47
N SER A 109 9.52 2.54 -11.03
CA SER A 109 9.08 3.60 -10.14
C SER A 109 7.83 4.32 -10.66
N MET A 110 7.78 4.59 -11.98
CA MET A 110 6.62 5.23 -12.61
C MET A 110 5.33 4.40 -12.50
N ASP A 111 5.41 3.07 -12.57
CA ASP A 111 4.23 2.19 -12.48
C ASP A 111 3.64 2.25 -11.06
N LEU A 112 4.50 2.23 -10.04
CA LEU A 112 4.09 2.42 -8.65
C LEU A 112 3.48 3.81 -8.44
N LEU A 113 4.13 4.87 -8.95
CA LEU A 113 3.63 6.24 -8.79
C LEU A 113 2.30 6.47 -9.50
N ALA A 114 2.07 5.84 -10.65
CA ALA A 114 0.79 5.90 -11.34
C ALA A 114 -0.35 5.28 -10.53
N LEU A 115 -0.07 4.24 -9.72
CA LEU A 115 -1.08 3.58 -8.90
C LEU A 115 -1.45 4.37 -7.64
N ILE A 116 -0.56 5.24 -7.14
CA ILE A 116 -0.77 6.01 -5.91
C ILE A 116 -1.22 7.46 -6.17
N ALA A 117 -1.11 7.97 -7.40
CA ALA A 117 -1.42 9.36 -7.75
C ALA A 117 -2.90 9.62 -8.10
N ASP A 118 -3.74 8.59 -8.08
CA ASP A 118 -5.17 8.61 -8.46
C ASP A 118 -6.10 8.66 -7.25
#